data_AF-A0A7C5M935-F1
#
_entry.id   AF-A0A7C5M935-F1
#
_cell.length_a   1.000
_cell.length_b   1.000
_cell.length_c   1.000
_cell.angle_alpha   90.00
_cell.angle_beta   90.00
_cell.angle_gamma   90.00
#
_symmetry.space_group_name_H-M   'P 1'
#
loop_
_entity.id
_entity.type
_entity.pdbx_description
1 polymer ?
#
loop_
_entity_poly.entity_id
_entity_poly.type
_entity_poly.pdbx_seq_one_letter_code
_entity_poly.pdbx_strand_id
1 'polypeptide(L)'
;MGRIFIAGREKELPPDIKVTTFRDPGGFSFYERIDPFVSRVHTDPDGNQTEHVSTRRAEGFTPVLGGGGWEAGDPDGRDPMRALRQVVHAIVIHHDAAMSSADCFRILLQRGFSTHFMIDEDGHIYQAADAADETVHCSGMNRVAVGIDMNNPAPNFVNETKQEMAGRSISPVVEINGTQYQSYNYTEPQYKSLIALLEVLCTELNIERACPVDESGK
;
A
#
# COMPACT_ATOMS: atom_id res chain seq x y z
N MET A 1 -12.84 12.59 -10.50
CA MET A 1 -11.74 12.80 -9.54
C MET A 1 -11.34 11.45 -8.99
N GLY A 2 -10.04 11.19 -8.83
CA GLY A 2 -9.56 10.00 -8.14
C GLY A 2 -9.95 10.06 -6.67
N ARG A 3 -10.38 8.94 -6.10
CA ARG A 3 -10.76 8.80 -4.69
C ARG A 3 -10.18 7.54 -4.11
N ILE A 4 -9.86 7.58 -2.82
CA ILE A 4 -9.48 6.41 -2.02
C ILE A 4 -10.39 6.28 -0.81
N PHE A 5 -10.36 5.13 -0.15
CA PHE A 5 -11.13 4.85 1.06
C PHE A 5 -10.22 4.71 2.28
N ILE A 6 -10.54 5.43 3.35
CA ILE A 6 -9.90 5.30 4.66
C ILE A 6 -11.01 5.19 5.71
N ALA A 7 -11.04 4.07 6.43
CA ALA A 7 -12.13 3.69 7.34
C ALA A 7 -13.52 3.84 6.69
N GLY A 8 -13.66 3.33 5.47
CA GLY A 8 -14.91 3.36 4.72
C GLY A 8 -15.33 4.75 4.23
N ARG A 9 -14.52 5.80 4.45
CA ARG A 9 -14.78 7.18 3.99
C ARG A 9 -14.00 7.50 2.73
N GLU A 10 -14.67 8.12 1.76
CA GLU A 10 -14.02 8.63 0.56
C GLU A 10 -13.11 9.82 0.88
N LYS A 11 -11.91 9.81 0.30
CA LYS A 11 -10.93 10.89 0.34
C LYS A 11 -10.50 11.20 -1.08
N GLU A 12 -10.54 12.48 -1.42
CA GLU A 12 -10.25 12.95 -2.78
C GLU A 12 -8.74 13.08 -2.99
N LEU A 13 -8.29 12.73 -4.20
CA LEU A 13 -6.98 13.08 -4.73
C LEU A 13 -7.13 14.17 -5.80
N PRO A 14 -6.04 14.88 -6.15
CA PRO A 14 -6.06 15.85 -7.24
C PRO A 14 -6.70 15.26 -8.52
N PRO A 15 -7.46 16.05 -9.30
CA PRO A 15 -8.30 15.53 -10.39
C PRO A 15 -7.57 14.76 -11.49
N ASP A 16 -6.28 15.02 -11.66
CA ASP A 16 -5.38 14.43 -12.63
C ASP A 16 -4.70 13.14 -12.16
N ILE A 17 -4.89 12.74 -10.90
CA ILE A 17 -4.45 11.44 -10.38
C ILE A 17 -5.51 10.38 -10.71
N LYS A 18 -5.07 9.36 -11.45
CA LYS A 18 -5.92 8.21 -11.78
C LYS A 18 -5.92 7.22 -10.63
N VAL A 19 -7.10 6.78 -10.23
CA VAL A 19 -7.29 5.82 -9.15
C VAL A 19 -8.34 4.79 -9.53
N THR A 20 -8.08 3.52 -9.24
CA THR A 20 -9.08 2.44 -9.22
C THR A 20 -9.03 1.77 -7.86
N THR A 21 -10.18 1.65 -7.19
CA THR A 21 -10.26 1.05 -5.86
C THR A 21 -10.84 -0.36 -5.91
N PHE A 22 -10.72 -1.09 -4.81
CA PHE A 22 -11.33 -2.41 -4.60
C PHE A 22 -12.86 -2.41 -4.69
N ARG A 23 -13.50 -1.23 -4.72
CA ARG A 23 -14.94 -1.06 -4.91
C ARG A 23 -15.32 -0.77 -6.36
N ASP A 24 -14.36 -0.40 -7.20
CA ASP A 24 -14.63 -0.07 -8.59
C ASP A 24 -14.64 -1.33 -9.48
N PRO A 25 -15.46 -1.39 -10.53
CA PRO A 25 -15.43 -2.47 -11.50
C PRO A 25 -14.03 -2.62 -12.11
N GLY A 26 -13.47 -3.84 -12.07
CA GLY A 26 -12.12 -4.11 -12.58
C GLY A 26 -10.98 -3.67 -11.65
N GLY A 27 -11.29 -3.19 -10.44
CA GLY A 27 -10.29 -2.93 -9.41
C GLY A 27 -9.69 -4.22 -8.82
N PHE A 28 -8.43 -4.13 -8.41
CA PHE A 28 -7.82 -5.17 -7.59
C PHE A 28 -8.43 -5.14 -6.19
N SER A 29 -8.67 -6.31 -5.61
CA SER A 29 -9.33 -6.42 -4.32
C SER A 29 -8.80 -7.64 -3.57
N PHE A 30 -8.27 -7.42 -2.37
CA PHE A 30 -7.95 -8.49 -1.43
C PHE A 30 -9.19 -9.01 -0.69
N TYR A 31 -10.36 -8.44 -0.96
CA TYR A 31 -11.64 -8.97 -0.54
C TYR A 31 -12.22 -9.92 -1.60
N GLU A 32 -12.86 -10.99 -1.16
CA GLU A 32 -13.65 -11.88 -2.01
C GLU A 32 -15.01 -11.25 -2.33
N ARG A 33 -15.59 -10.57 -1.35
CA ARG A 33 -16.85 -9.84 -1.44
C ARG A 33 -16.70 -8.51 -0.75
N ILE A 34 -17.30 -7.46 -1.30
CA ILE A 34 -17.26 -6.09 -0.74
C ILE A 34 -18.54 -5.68 -0.01
N ASP A 35 -19.60 -6.50 -0.10
CA ASP A 35 -20.82 -6.33 0.69
C ASP A 35 -21.42 -7.70 1.09
N PRO A 36 -21.29 -8.13 2.35
CA PRO A 36 -20.34 -7.59 3.34
C PRO A 36 -18.89 -7.87 2.90
N PHE A 37 -17.96 -7.11 3.46
CA PHE A 37 -16.53 -7.34 3.26
C PHE A 37 -16.09 -8.70 3.81
N VAL A 38 -15.42 -9.48 2.96
CA VAL A 38 -14.86 -10.80 3.30
C VAL A 38 -13.45 -10.89 2.72
N SER A 39 -12.46 -11.25 3.53
CA SER A 39 -11.08 -11.44 3.05
C SER A 39 -11.00 -12.59 2.05
N ARG A 40 -10.15 -12.44 1.03
CA ARG A 40 -9.62 -13.60 0.32
C ARG A 40 -8.70 -14.39 1.25
N VAL A 41 -8.59 -15.69 1.00
CA VAL A 41 -7.74 -16.60 1.77
C VAL A 41 -6.78 -17.30 0.83
N HIS A 42 -5.50 -17.27 1.16
CA HIS A 42 -4.47 -18.10 0.57
C HIS A 42 -4.33 -19.41 1.35
N THR A 43 -4.20 -20.53 0.66
CA THR A 43 -3.88 -21.83 1.25
C THR A 43 -2.54 -22.29 0.70
N ASP A 44 -1.58 -22.55 1.57
CA ASP A 44 -0.25 -23.04 1.19
C ASP A 44 -0.26 -24.56 0.88
N PRO A 45 0.85 -25.13 0.37
CA PRO A 45 0.92 -26.58 0.07
C PRO A 45 0.73 -27.51 1.28
N ASP A 46 0.95 -27.01 2.49
CA ASP A 46 0.77 -27.75 3.75
C ASP A 46 -0.67 -27.62 4.29
N GLY A 47 -1.52 -26.83 3.64
CA GLY A 47 -2.92 -26.61 4.00
C GLY A 47 -3.13 -25.46 5.00
N ASN A 48 -2.10 -24.68 5.33
CA ASN A 48 -2.25 -23.53 6.22
C ASN A 48 -2.95 -22.40 5.47
N GLN A 49 -3.87 -21.72 6.17
CA GLN A 49 -4.64 -20.61 5.62
C GLN A 49 -4.12 -19.26 6.12
N THR A 50 -4.00 -18.30 5.21
CA THR A 50 -3.65 -16.90 5.50
C THR A 50 -4.69 -15.98 4.88
N GLU A 51 -5.32 -15.13 5.70
CA GLU A 51 -6.18 -14.06 5.22
C GLU A 51 -5.33 -12.95 4.58
N HIS A 52 -5.72 -12.48 3.41
CA HIS A 52 -5.06 -11.34 2.77
C HIS A 52 -5.38 -10.02 3.47
N VAL A 53 -6.51 -9.90 4.14
CA VAL A 53 -6.87 -8.72 4.93
C VAL A 53 -7.52 -9.15 6.23
N SER A 54 -7.19 -8.46 7.31
CA SER A 54 -7.79 -8.69 8.63
C SER A 54 -8.14 -7.37 9.29
N THR A 55 -8.98 -7.39 10.32
CA THR A 55 -9.28 -6.17 11.09
C THR A 55 -8.11 -5.80 11.97
N ARG A 56 -7.72 -4.51 12.00
CA ARG A 56 -6.74 -4.04 12.99
C ARG A 56 -7.32 -4.16 14.40
N ARG A 57 -6.45 -4.46 15.36
CA ARG A 57 -6.82 -4.47 16.79
C ARG A 57 -7.01 -3.03 17.28
N ALA A 58 -8.19 -2.74 17.81
CA ALA A 58 -8.49 -1.48 18.49
C ALA A 58 -8.85 -1.73 19.96
N GLU A 59 -8.53 -0.78 20.83
CA GLU A 59 -8.88 -0.86 22.26
C GLU A 59 -10.31 -0.36 22.49
N GLY A 60 -11.14 -1.17 23.16
CA GLY A 60 -12.48 -0.77 23.60
C GLY A 60 -13.59 -0.89 22.55
N PHE A 61 -13.28 -1.22 21.29
CA PHE A 61 -14.27 -1.49 20.25
C PHE A 61 -13.75 -2.50 19.21
N THR A 62 -14.66 -3.04 18.40
CA THR A 62 -14.34 -4.02 17.36
C THR A 62 -14.71 -3.45 16.00
N PRO A 63 -13.73 -3.06 15.16
CA PRO A 63 -14.00 -2.68 13.78
C PRO A 63 -14.38 -3.91 12.93
N VAL A 64 -14.92 -3.65 11.75
CA VAL A 64 -15.21 -4.68 10.72
C VAL A 64 -14.42 -4.37 9.45
N LEU A 65 -14.19 -5.40 8.63
CA LEU A 65 -13.52 -5.26 7.34
C LEU A 65 -14.21 -4.21 6.45
N GLY A 66 -13.41 -3.56 5.61
CA GLY A 66 -13.83 -2.46 4.74
C GLY A 66 -13.98 -1.13 5.48
N GLY A 67 -13.37 -1.02 6.66
CA GLY A 67 -13.24 0.22 7.42
C GLY A 67 -14.46 0.62 8.24
N GLY A 68 -15.43 -0.26 8.47
CA GLY A 68 -16.59 0.02 9.32
C GLY A 68 -16.30 -0.08 10.82
N GLY A 69 -17.07 0.61 11.65
CA GLY A 69 -17.04 0.48 13.12
C GLY A 69 -15.96 1.32 13.82
N TRP A 70 -15.10 2.01 13.08
CA TRP A 70 -14.06 2.88 13.64
C TRP A 70 -14.61 4.13 14.34
N GLU A 71 -15.82 4.55 13.99
CA GLU A 71 -16.53 5.63 14.66
C GLU A 71 -16.80 5.32 16.14
N ALA A 72 -16.85 4.04 16.54
CA ALA A 72 -17.06 3.65 17.94
C ALA A 72 -15.90 4.07 18.87
N GLY A 73 -14.71 4.33 18.32
CA GLY A 73 -13.57 4.84 19.08
C GLY A 73 -13.56 6.38 19.24
N ASP A 74 -14.54 7.08 18.66
CA ASP A 74 -14.73 8.52 18.87
C ASP A 74 -15.82 8.75 19.94
N PRO A 75 -15.58 9.58 20.98
CA PRO A 75 -16.57 9.90 22.01
C PRO A 75 -17.93 10.37 21.47
N ASP A 76 -17.94 11.04 20.32
CA ASP A 76 -19.17 11.52 19.67
C ASP A 76 -19.75 10.52 18.66
N GLY A 77 -19.03 9.43 18.35
CA GLY A 77 -19.43 8.43 17.37
C GLY A 77 -19.41 8.93 15.93
N ARG A 78 -18.64 9.99 15.60
CA ARG A 78 -18.74 10.68 14.30
C ARG A 78 -17.48 10.60 13.45
N ASP A 79 -16.30 10.65 14.06
CA ASP A 79 -15.03 10.69 13.33
C ASP A 79 -14.25 9.36 13.42
N PRO A 80 -14.39 8.44 12.44
CA PRO A 80 -13.62 7.19 12.45
C PRO A 80 -12.11 7.41 12.35
N MET A 81 -11.63 8.56 11.86
CA MET A 81 -10.19 8.83 11.76
C MET A 81 -9.57 9.01 13.14
N ARG A 82 -10.30 9.56 14.12
CA ARG A 82 -9.77 9.79 15.47
C ARG A 82 -9.24 8.52 16.11
N ALA A 83 -9.97 7.42 15.97
CA ALA A 83 -9.58 6.13 16.51
C ALA A 83 -8.48 5.48 15.65
N LEU A 84 -8.59 5.55 14.32
CA LEU A 84 -7.61 4.98 13.41
C LEU A 84 -6.22 5.59 13.57
N ARG A 85 -6.14 6.91 13.80
CA ARG A 85 -4.90 7.67 14.09
C ARG A 85 -4.13 7.18 15.32
N GLN A 86 -4.79 6.47 16.24
CA GLN A 86 -4.14 5.89 17.42
C GLN A 86 -3.48 4.55 17.12
N VAL A 87 -3.81 3.93 15.99
CA VAL A 87 -3.37 2.58 15.62
C VAL A 87 -2.41 2.62 14.44
N VAL A 88 -2.65 3.46 13.44
CA VAL A 88 -1.83 3.51 12.23
C VAL A 88 -0.87 4.70 12.31
N HIS A 89 0.42 4.40 12.29
CA HIS A 89 1.47 5.39 12.55
C HIS A 89 2.64 5.32 11.57
N ALA A 90 2.57 4.46 10.55
CA ALA A 90 3.61 4.33 9.54
C ALA A 90 3.02 4.12 8.14
N ILE A 91 3.82 4.50 7.14
CA ILE A 91 3.62 4.13 5.74
C ILE A 91 4.89 3.41 5.30
N VAL A 92 4.74 2.22 4.72
CA VAL A 92 5.83 1.40 4.20
C VAL A 92 5.72 1.38 2.68
N ILE A 93 6.78 1.81 2.02
CA ILE A 93 6.87 1.86 0.57
C ILE A 93 7.80 0.74 0.10
N HIS A 94 7.32 -0.07 -0.84
CA HIS A 94 8.04 -1.19 -1.43
C HIS A 94 8.31 -0.93 -2.91
N HIS A 95 9.38 -1.50 -3.47
CA HIS A 95 9.37 -1.85 -4.89
C HIS A 95 8.71 -3.23 -5.02
N ASP A 96 7.86 -3.42 -6.02
CA ASP A 96 7.06 -4.65 -6.15
C ASP A 96 7.81 -5.83 -6.77
N ALA A 97 8.99 -5.61 -7.36
CA ALA A 97 9.75 -6.58 -8.13
C ALA A 97 8.92 -7.25 -9.26
N ALA A 98 7.94 -6.52 -9.81
CA ALA A 98 7.03 -6.99 -10.84
C ALA A 98 7.03 -6.06 -12.07
N MET A 99 6.45 -6.55 -13.17
CA MET A 99 6.39 -5.80 -14.44
C MET A 99 5.18 -4.86 -14.55
N SER A 100 4.18 -5.02 -13.67
CA SER A 100 3.00 -4.16 -13.60
C SER A 100 2.34 -4.30 -12.22
N SER A 101 1.44 -3.37 -11.86
CA SER A 101 0.61 -3.51 -10.65
C SER A 101 -0.30 -4.75 -10.72
N ALA A 102 -0.71 -5.18 -11.92
CA ALA A 102 -1.50 -6.40 -12.11
C ALA A 102 -0.69 -7.67 -11.76
N ASP A 103 0.58 -7.72 -12.16
CA ASP A 103 1.48 -8.81 -11.79
C ASP A 103 1.81 -8.80 -10.31
N CYS A 104 2.07 -7.62 -9.73
CA CYS A 104 2.25 -7.45 -8.28
C CYS A 104 1.05 -8.06 -7.52
N PHE A 105 -0.17 -7.61 -7.83
CA PHE A 105 -1.38 -8.10 -7.18
C PHE A 105 -1.54 -9.64 -7.30
N ARG A 106 -1.29 -10.19 -8.50
CA ARG A 106 -1.34 -11.65 -8.73
C ARG A 106 -0.31 -12.40 -7.89
N ILE A 107 0.93 -11.90 -7.81
CA ILE A 107 2.01 -12.52 -7.03
C ILE A 107 1.68 -12.49 -5.54
N LEU A 108 1.18 -11.35 -5.03
CA LEU A 108 0.77 -11.21 -3.64
C LEU A 108 -0.32 -12.23 -3.28
N LEU A 109 -1.36 -12.36 -4.11
CA LEU A 109 -2.40 -13.39 -3.95
C LEU A 109 -1.82 -14.81 -3.91
N GLN A 110 -0.93 -15.13 -4.83
CA GLN A 110 -0.33 -16.46 -4.93
C GLN A 110 0.59 -16.82 -3.76
N ARG A 111 1.08 -15.83 -3.02
CA ARG A 111 2.05 -16.02 -1.93
C ARG A 111 1.47 -15.77 -0.53
N GLY A 112 0.17 -15.51 -0.42
CA GLY A 112 -0.45 -15.18 0.86
C GLY A 112 -0.07 -13.80 1.40
N PHE A 113 0.38 -12.89 0.53
CA PHE A 113 0.70 -11.51 0.88
C PHE A 113 -0.35 -10.55 0.35
N SER A 114 -0.31 -9.31 0.80
CA SER A 114 -1.20 -8.25 0.32
C SER A 114 -0.62 -6.88 0.59
N THR A 115 -1.26 -5.85 0.06
CA THR A 115 -0.88 -4.45 0.25
C THR A 115 -2.12 -3.57 0.18
N HIS A 116 -2.00 -2.30 0.59
CA HIS A 116 -3.15 -1.40 0.54
C HIS A 116 -3.23 -0.70 -0.83
N PHE A 117 -2.09 -0.23 -1.32
CA PHE A 117 -1.98 0.51 -2.57
C PHE A 117 -0.89 -0.05 -3.46
N MET A 118 -1.11 0.00 -4.77
CA MET A 118 -0.07 -0.19 -5.79
C MET A 118 -0.05 1.04 -6.71
N ILE A 119 1.12 1.45 -7.18
CA ILE A 119 1.27 2.55 -8.15
C ILE A 119 2.00 2.02 -9.38
N ASP A 120 1.28 1.96 -10.51
CA ASP A 120 1.82 1.43 -11.75
C ASP A 120 2.80 2.41 -12.43
N GLU A 121 3.50 1.94 -13.45
CA GLU A 121 4.52 2.73 -14.17
C GLU A 121 4.00 4.06 -14.72
N ASP A 122 2.74 4.13 -15.14
CA ASP A 122 2.09 5.33 -15.66
C ASP A 122 1.51 6.25 -14.55
N GLY A 123 1.74 5.90 -13.28
CA GLY A 123 1.24 6.62 -12.11
C GLY A 123 -0.20 6.26 -11.72
N HIS A 124 -0.85 5.28 -12.34
CA HIS A 124 -2.18 4.85 -11.91
C HIS A 124 -2.13 4.21 -10.52
N ILE A 125 -2.96 4.68 -9.60
CA ILE A 125 -3.05 4.13 -8.24
C ILE A 125 -4.14 3.06 -8.21
N TYR A 126 -3.79 1.87 -7.71
CA TYR A 126 -4.74 0.82 -7.38
C TYR A 126 -4.85 0.67 -5.87
N GLN A 127 -6.02 0.94 -5.30
CA GLN A 127 -6.28 0.64 -3.89
C GLN A 127 -6.93 -0.73 -3.77
N ALA A 128 -6.23 -1.72 -3.21
CA ALA A 128 -6.72 -3.10 -3.11
C ALA A 128 -7.30 -3.49 -1.74
N ALA A 129 -7.12 -2.64 -0.73
CA ALA A 129 -7.72 -2.77 0.60
C ALA A 129 -8.00 -1.39 1.21
N ASP A 130 -8.97 -1.29 2.12
CA ASP A 130 -9.15 -0.08 2.93
C ASP A 130 -7.94 0.12 3.84
N ALA A 131 -7.42 1.35 3.96
CA ALA A 131 -6.27 1.65 4.80
C ALA A 131 -6.50 1.36 6.31
N ALA A 132 -7.76 1.24 6.72
CA ALA A 132 -8.14 0.89 8.08
C ALA A 132 -8.06 -0.61 8.39
N ASP A 133 -8.03 -1.47 7.36
CA ASP A 133 -7.79 -2.90 7.53
C ASP A 133 -6.28 -3.18 7.57
N GLU A 134 -5.89 -4.35 8.07
CA GLU A 134 -4.52 -4.83 8.11
C GLU A 134 -4.23 -5.70 6.87
N THR A 135 -3.12 -5.42 6.18
CA THR A 135 -2.61 -6.23 5.05
C THR A 135 -1.29 -6.91 5.45
N VAL A 136 -0.87 -7.93 4.68
CA VAL A 136 0.31 -8.76 4.94
C VAL A 136 1.48 -8.29 4.07
N HIS A 137 2.15 -7.21 4.48
CA HIS A 137 3.18 -6.50 3.67
C HIS A 137 4.50 -6.17 4.40
N CYS A 138 4.52 -6.16 5.73
CA CYS A 138 5.64 -5.67 6.54
C CYS A 138 5.78 -6.43 7.89
N SER A 139 5.45 -7.73 7.91
CA SER A 139 5.63 -8.60 9.07
C SER A 139 5.07 -7.97 10.37
N GLY A 140 5.88 -7.77 11.42
CA GLY A 140 5.45 -7.23 12.70
C GLY A 140 4.82 -5.83 12.68
N MET A 141 4.97 -5.09 11.57
CA MET A 141 4.44 -3.74 11.37
C MET A 141 3.09 -3.70 10.63
N ASN A 142 2.59 -4.84 10.12
CA ASN A 142 1.30 -4.91 9.39
C ASN A 142 0.16 -4.16 10.11
N ARG A 143 -0.04 -4.50 11.38
CA ARG A 143 -1.04 -3.92 12.29
C ARG A 143 -1.01 -2.40 12.44
N VAL A 144 0.09 -1.75 12.10
CA VAL A 144 0.30 -0.32 12.37
C VAL A 144 0.74 0.50 11.15
N ALA A 145 0.87 -0.15 10.00
CA ALA A 145 1.35 0.49 8.78
C ALA A 145 0.35 0.38 7.62
N VAL A 146 0.38 1.39 6.76
CA VAL A 146 -0.15 1.32 5.39
C VAL A 146 0.97 0.89 4.46
N GLY A 147 0.65 0.01 3.50
CA GLY A 147 1.58 -0.51 2.50
C GLY A 147 1.31 0.08 1.14
N ILE A 148 2.37 0.51 0.46
CA ILE A 148 2.34 1.03 -0.91
C ILE A 148 3.40 0.29 -1.73
N ASP A 149 2.98 -0.43 -2.76
CA ASP A 149 3.87 -1.11 -3.70
C ASP A 149 4.05 -0.28 -4.97
N MET A 150 5.27 0.20 -5.20
CA MET A 150 5.62 0.96 -6.39
C MET A 150 6.08 0.01 -7.48
N ASN A 151 5.46 0.08 -8.66
CA ASN A 151 5.88 -0.77 -9.77
C ASN A 151 7.34 -0.51 -10.15
N ASN A 152 8.20 -1.51 -9.97
CA ASN A 152 9.59 -1.50 -10.36
C ASN A 152 10.17 -2.93 -10.28
N PRO A 153 10.63 -3.52 -11.40
CA PRO A 153 11.27 -4.84 -11.39
C PRO A 153 12.53 -4.93 -10.53
N ALA A 154 13.16 -3.79 -10.24
CA ALA A 154 14.30 -3.66 -9.35
C ALA A 154 15.44 -4.71 -9.53
N PRO A 155 15.98 -4.95 -10.74
CA PRO A 155 17.18 -5.78 -10.91
C PRO A 155 18.42 -5.07 -10.34
N ASN A 156 19.45 -5.81 -9.95
CA ASN A 156 20.72 -5.22 -9.52
C ASN A 156 21.77 -5.27 -10.63
N PHE A 157 22.00 -4.13 -11.31
CA PHE A 157 22.89 -4.00 -12.44
C PHE A 157 24.38 -3.84 -12.12
N VAL A 158 24.81 -3.84 -10.85
CA VAL A 158 26.22 -3.58 -10.48
C VAL A 158 27.19 -4.52 -11.20
N ASN A 159 26.80 -5.78 -11.41
CA ASN A 159 27.60 -6.79 -12.11
C ASN A 159 26.84 -7.44 -13.28
N GLU A 160 25.78 -6.80 -13.77
CA GLU A 160 24.92 -7.35 -14.81
C GLU A 160 24.85 -6.42 -16.03
N THR A 161 24.48 -6.99 -17.17
CA THR A 161 24.22 -6.20 -18.38
C THR A 161 23.00 -5.33 -18.16
N LYS A 162 23.19 -4.01 -18.27
CA LYS A 162 22.11 -3.03 -18.19
C LYS A 162 21.11 -3.29 -19.31
N GLN A 163 19.85 -3.43 -18.93
CA GLN A 163 18.74 -3.48 -19.87
C GLN A 163 18.03 -2.13 -19.78
N GLU A 164 17.67 -1.57 -20.93
CA GLU A 164 16.86 -0.35 -20.96
C GLU A 164 15.39 -0.73 -20.79
N MET A 165 14.68 0.07 -19.99
CA MET A 165 13.24 -0.01 -19.84
C MET A 165 12.67 1.37 -20.17
N ALA A 166 11.73 1.41 -21.12
CA ALA A 166 11.19 2.68 -21.60
C ALA A 166 10.59 3.49 -20.45
N GLY A 167 10.89 4.80 -20.40
CA GLY A 167 10.38 5.69 -19.37
C GLY A 167 11.13 5.65 -18.04
N ARG A 168 12.12 4.76 -17.86
CA ARG A 168 12.94 4.66 -16.64
C ARG A 168 14.40 4.94 -16.93
N SER A 169 14.98 5.84 -16.15
CA SER A 169 16.43 6.03 -16.11
C SER A 169 17.07 5.01 -15.18
N ILE A 170 18.37 4.78 -15.31
CA ILE A 170 19.15 3.95 -14.39
C ILE A 170 19.74 4.84 -13.30
N SER A 171 19.59 4.43 -12.04
CA SER A 171 20.16 5.08 -10.87
C SER A 171 21.71 5.07 -10.88
N PRO A 172 22.37 6.00 -10.16
CA PRO A 172 23.77 5.81 -9.81
C PRO A 172 23.96 4.54 -8.97
N VAL A 173 25.19 4.04 -8.87
CA VAL A 173 25.51 2.99 -7.90
C VAL A 173 25.40 3.60 -6.50
N VAL A 174 24.57 2.99 -5.65
CA VAL A 174 24.38 3.37 -4.24
C VAL A 174 24.68 2.17 -3.34
N GLU A 175 25.04 2.41 -2.09
CA GLU A 175 25.19 1.34 -1.09
C GLU A 175 23.94 1.29 -0.20
N ILE A 176 23.34 0.11 -0.09
CA ILE A 176 22.18 -0.15 0.78
C ILE A 176 22.54 -1.34 1.66
N ASN A 177 22.61 -1.13 2.98
CA ASN A 177 22.96 -2.16 3.96
C ASN A 177 24.26 -2.93 3.61
N GLY A 178 25.30 -2.22 3.17
CA GLY A 178 26.59 -2.82 2.79
C GLY A 178 26.60 -3.50 1.42
N THR A 179 25.51 -3.43 0.66
CA THR A 179 25.41 -4.00 -0.69
C THR A 179 25.33 -2.89 -1.73
N GLN A 180 26.20 -2.94 -2.75
CA GLN A 180 26.11 -2.03 -3.89
C GLN A 180 24.88 -2.37 -4.74
N TYR A 181 24.14 -1.34 -5.11
CA TYR A 181 22.89 -1.45 -5.85
C TYR A 181 22.85 -0.43 -6.98
N GLN A 182 22.42 -0.87 -8.15
CA GLN A 182 22.12 -0.01 -9.30
C GLN A 182 20.90 -0.59 -10.01
N SER A 183 19.81 0.17 -10.08
CA SER A 183 18.56 -0.28 -10.68
C SER A 183 17.81 0.82 -11.42
N TYR A 184 16.62 0.52 -11.90
CA TYR A 184 15.74 1.50 -12.51
C TYR A 184 15.24 2.52 -11.48
N ASN A 185 15.24 3.80 -11.86
CA ASN A 185 14.49 4.84 -11.16
C ASN A 185 12.98 4.67 -11.40
N TYR A 186 12.18 5.31 -10.54
CA TYR A 186 10.75 5.48 -10.76
C TYR A 186 10.47 6.58 -11.80
N THR A 187 9.31 6.51 -12.43
CA THR A 187 8.89 7.49 -13.44
C THR A 187 8.34 8.77 -12.79
N GLU A 188 8.32 9.88 -13.53
CA GLU A 188 7.71 11.14 -13.04
C GLU A 188 6.21 10.98 -12.66
N PRO A 189 5.37 10.28 -13.46
CA PRO A 189 4.00 9.99 -13.04
C PRO A 189 3.90 9.21 -11.72
N GLN A 190 4.81 8.27 -11.47
CA GLN A 190 4.87 7.52 -10.22
C GLN A 190 5.15 8.44 -9.03
N TYR A 191 6.16 9.31 -9.12
CA TYR A 191 6.46 10.27 -8.06
C TYR A 191 5.28 11.21 -7.78
N LYS A 192 4.63 11.72 -8.84
CA LYS A 192 3.47 12.59 -8.71
C LYS A 192 2.33 11.92 -7.95
N SER A 193 1.97 10.70 -8.33
CA SER A 193 0.91 9.93 -7.66
C SER A 193 1.27 9.53 -6.24
N LEU A 194 2.53 9.15 -6.00
CA LEU A 194 3.02 8.83 -4.66
C LEU A 194 2.92 10.06 -3.74
N ILE A 195 3.37 11.24 -4.19
CA ILE A 195 3.29 12.48 -3.40
C ILE A 195 1.83 12.79 -3.07
N ALA A 196 0.93 12.76 -4.04
CA ALA A 196 -0.49 13.02 -3.82
C ALA A 196 -1.13 12.02 -2.83
N LEU A 197 -0.78 10.73 -2.95
CA LEU A 197 -1.27 9.70 -2.04
C LEU A 197 -0.73 9.91 -0.61
N LEU A 198 0.57 10.17 -0.47
CA LEU A 198 1.20 10.43 0.83
C LEU A 198 0.64 11.70 1.48
N GLU A 199 0.35 12.74 0.72
CA GLU A 199 -0.28 13.95 1.25
C GLU A 199 -1.62 13.65 1.92
N VAL A 200 -2.48 12.87 1.26
CA VAL A 200 -3.77 12.47 1.81
C VAL A 200 -3.59 11.54 3.01
N LEU A 201 -2.78 10.47 2.87
CA LEU A 201 -2.58 9.49 3.94
C LEU A 201 -1.98 10.14 5.20
N CYS A 202 -0.93 10.93 5.06
CA CYS A 202 -0.29 11.58 6.22
C CYS A 202 -1.21 12.60 6.88
N THR A 203 -2.02 13.33 6.11
CA THR A 203 -2.98 14.29 6.66
C THR A 203 -4.12 13.58 7.39
N GLU A 204 -4.71 12.57 6.77
CA GLU A 204 -5.87 11.86 7.32
C GLU A 204 -5.50 10.98 8.51
N LEU A 205 -4.33 10.34 8.48
CA LEU A 205 -3.83 9.46 9.54
C LEU A 205 -2.93 10.19 10.55
N ASN A 206 -2.72 11.50 10.40
CA ASN A 206 -1.85 12.30 11.27
C ASN A 206 -0.44 11.70 11.42
N ILE A 207 0.12 11.22 10.31
CA ILE A 207 1.47 10.64 10.27
C ILE A 207 2.46 11.76 9.94
N GLU A 208 3.50 11.88 10.76
CA GLU A 208 4.59 12.83 10.50
C GLU A 208 5.30 12.47 9.19
N ARG A 209 5.56 13.49 8.35
CA ARG A 209 6.28 13.33 7.08
C ARG A 209 7.80 13.28 7.32
N ALA A 210 8.24 12.38 8.18
CA ALA A 210 9.64 12.09 8.42
C ALA A 210 10.05 10.87 7.59
N CYS A 211 10.94 11.06 6.63
CA CYS A 211 11.56 9.97 5.89
C CYS A 211 13.04 9.86 6.27
N PRO A 212 13.63 8.65 6.23
CA PRO A 212 15.07 8.50 6.28
C PRO A 212 15.71 9.27 5.12
N VAL A 213 16.55 10.26 5.42
CA VAL A 213 17.25 11.09 4.42
C VAL A 213 18.73 10.73 4.31
N ASP A 214 19.25 9.90 5.21
CA ASP A 214 20.64 9.45 5.16
C ASP A 214 20.84 7.95 5.45
N GLU A 215 22.08 7.51 5.31
CA GLU A 215 22.56 6.14 5.57
C GLU A 215 22.35 5.66 7.02
N SER A 216 22.09 6.58 7.96
CA SER A 216 21.79 6.27 9.36
C SER A 216 20.30 6.07 9.64
N GLY A 217 19.46 6.24 8.61
CA GLY A 217 18.02 6.08 8.74
C GLY A 217 17.33 7.30 9.38
N LYS A 218 18.02 8.45 9.47
CA LYS A 218 17.54 9.68 10.10
C LYS A 218 17.13 10.73 9.09
#